data_AF-A0A139RQ07-F1
#
_entry.id   AF-A0A139RQ07-F1
#
_cell.length_a   1.000
_cell.length_b   1.000
_cell.length_c   1.000
_cell.angle_alpha   90.00
_cell.angle_beta   90.00
_cell.angle_gamma   90.00
#
_symmetry.space_group_name_H-M   'P 1'
#
loop_
_entity.id
_entity.type
_entity.pdbx_description
1 polymer ?
#
loop_
_entity_poly.entity_id
_entity_poly.type
_entity_poly.pdbx_seq_one_letter_code
_entity_poly.pdbx_strand_id
1 'polypeptide(L)' 'MMATLLLPAGITSPASINYKDEDTIISQMTEKGLSVDQAYVEHVLPEKMRYNFAYLREFSFLGDIKIMFQTVFEVLK' A
#
# COMPACT_ATOMS: atom_id res chain seq x y z
N MET A 1 -11.95 -8.45 0.18
CA MET A 1 -12.00 -8.34 -1.30
C MET A 1 -10.93 -9.25 -1.89
N MET A 2 -11.31 -10.30 -2.64
CA MET A 2 -10.35 -11.23 -3.27
C MET A 2 -9.69 -10.68 -4.54
N ALA A 3 -10.16 -9.53 -5.06
CA ALA A 3 -9.77 -8.99 -6.35
C ALA A 3 -8.26 -8.67 -6.47
N THR A 4 -7.62 -8.30 -5.36
CA THR A 4 -6.22 -7.86 -5.32
C THR A 4 -5.25 -8.97 -4.90
N LEU A 5 -5.74 -10.08 -4.33
CA LEU A 5 -4.93 -11.26 -3.97
C LEU A 5 -4.38 -12.00 -5.20
N LEU A 6 -5.00 -11.79 -6.36
CA LEU A 6 -4.58 -12.37 -7.65
C LEU A 6 -3.63 -11.46 -8.43
N LEU A 7 -3.33 -10.26 -7.93
CA LEU A 7 -2.30 -9.43 -8.52
C LEU A 7 -0.93 -10.08 -8.30
N PRO A 8 -0.06 -10.15 -9.32
CA PRO A 8 1.31 -10.56 -9.10
C PRO A 8 1.96 -9.62 -8.08
N ALA A 9 2.70 -10.21 -7.14
CA ALA A 9 3.45 -9.42 -6.16
C ALA A 9 4.49 -8.55 -6.88
N GLY A 10 4.40 -7.25 -6.69
CA GLY A 10 5.33 -6.26 -7.23
C GLY A 10 6.15 -5.59 -6.12
N ILE A 11 7.35 -5.14 -6.47
CA ILE A 11 8.22 -4.40 -5.54
C ILE A 11 7.70 -2.97 -5.33
N THR A 12 7.16 -2.35 -6.38
CA THR A 12 6.56 -1.02 -6.32
C THR A 12 5.10 -1.02 -6.79
N SER A 13 4.28 -0.22 -6.12
CA SER A 13 2.88 0.04 -6.44
C SER A 13 2.45 1.35 -5.79
N PRO A 14 1.32 1.97 -6.21
CA PRO A 14 0.77 3.11 -5.50
C PRO A 14 0.51 2.83 -4.03
N ALA A 15 0.08 1.60 -3.67
CA ALA A 15 -0.09 1.20 -2.29
C ALA A 15 1.25 1.22 -1.53
N SER A 16 2.31 0.66 -2.12
CA SER A 16 3.65 0.61 -1.51
C SER A 16 4.24 2.00 -1.27
N ILE A 17 4.04 2.94 -2.19
CA ILE A 17 4.51 4.33 -2.04
C ILE A 17 3.76 5.04 -0.90
N ASN A 18 2.43 4.88 -0.84
CA ASN A 18 1.61 5.58 0.16
C ASN A 18 1.68 4.96 1.57
N TYR A 19 2.06 3.67 1.68
CA TYR A 19 2.17 2.94 2.96
C TYR A 19 3.61 2.58 3.32
N LYS A 20 4.59 3.37 2.88
CA LYS A 20 6.00 3.12 3.21
C LYS A 20 6.29 3.17 4.71
N ASP A 21 5.58 4.03 5.46
CA ASP A 21 5.74 4.25 6.91
C ASP A 21 4.62 3.56 7.71
N GLU A 22 4.11 2.42 7.23
CA GLU A 22 3.00 1.70 7.87
C GLU A 22 3.26 1.31 9.32
N ASP A 23 4.53 1.13 9.70
CA ASP A 23 4.96 0.86 11.08
C ASP A 23 4.51 1.97 12.04
N THR A 24 4.41 3.21 11.58
CA THR A 24 3.91 4.33 12.39
C THR A 24 2.42 4.15 12.72
N ILE A 25 1.64 3.73 11.72
CA ILE A 25 0.20 3.46 11.89
C ILE A 25 0.01 2.28 12.84
N ILE A 26 0.79 1.21 12.65
CA ILE A 26 0.74 0.02 13.51
C ILE A 26 1.11 0.41 14.95
N SER A 27 2.19 1.16 15.15
CA SER A 27 2.63 1.61 16.48
C SER A 27 1.54 2.42 17.19
N GLN A 28 0.90 3.37 16.50
CA GLN A 28 -0.20 4.16 17.05
C GLN A 28 -1.42 3.31 17.45
N MET A 29 -1.70 2.22 16.75
CA MET A 29 -2.81 1.33 17.08
C MET A 29 -2.44 0.35 18.18
N THR A 30 -1.18 -0.08 18.25
CA THR A 30 -0.67 -0.88 19.37
C THR A 30 -0.66 -0.10 20.68
N GLU A 31 -0.34 1.20 20.66
CA GLU A 31 -0.49 2.09 21.81
C GLU A 31 -1.95 2.19 22.30
N LYS A 32 -2.93 2.04 21.40
CA LYS A 32 -4.37 2.01 21.72
C LYS A 32 -4.86 0.64 22.19
N GLY A 33 -3.98 -0.35 22.30
CA GLY A 33 -4.28 -1.67 22.85
C GLY A 33 -4.59 -2.76 21.84
N LEU A 34 -4.41 -2.52 20.53
CA LEU A 34 -4.53 -3.57 19.51
C LEU A 34 -3.23 -4.39 19.43
N SER A 35 -3.34 -5.69 19.09
CA SER A 35 -2.15 -6.45 18.69
C SER A 35 -1.61 -5.93 17.35
N VAL A 36 -0.34 -6.22 17.06
CA VAL A 36 0.29 -5.87 15.77
C VAL A 36 -0.52 -6.46 14.60
N ASP A 37 -0.94 -7.72 14.71
CA ASP A 37 -1.73 -8.39 13.67
C ASP A 37 -3.10 -7.73 13.49
N GLN A 38 -3.78 -7.36 14.58
CA GLN A 38 -5.06 -6.66 14.53
C GLN A 38 -4.91 -5.28 13.90
N ALA A 39 -3.91 -4.50 14.33
CA ALA A 39 -3.60 -3.20 13.76
C ALA A 39 -3.35 -3.30 12.24
N TYR A 40 -2.61 -4.31 11.80
CA TYR A 40 -2.34 -4.55 10.39
C TYR A 40 -3.62 -4.91 9.62
N VAL A 41 -4.39 -5.91 10.08
CA VAL A 41 -5.57 -6.42 9.37
C VAL A 41 -6.71 -5.40 9.34
N GLU A 42 -6.91 -4.63 10.42
CA GLU A 42 -8.04 -3.72 10.57
C GLU A 42 -7.77 -2.32 10.01
N HIS A 43 -6.52 -1.84 10.04
CA HIS A 43 -6.21 -0.46 9.68
C HIS A 43 -5.28 -0.31 8.46
N VAL A 44 -4.33 -1.21 8.27
CA VAL A 44 -3.34 -1.08 7.19
C VAL A 44 -3.80 -1.80 5.93
N LEU A 45 -4.19 -3.06 6.07
CA LEU A 45 -4.58 -3.93 4.97
C LEU A 45 -5.75 -3.37 4.15
N PRO A 46 -6.86 -2.86 4.74
CA PRO A 46 -8.01 -2.39 3.96
C PRO A 46 -7.64 -1.22 3.05
N GLU A 47 -6.85 -0.28 3.54
CA GLU A 47 -6.40 0.87 2.74
C GLU A 47 -5.42 0.44 1.65
N LYS A 48 -4.44 -0.42 1.94
CA LYS A 48 -3.58 -1.00 0.89
C LYS A 48 -4.40 -1.66 -0.22
N MET A 49 -5.46 -2.38 0.14
CA MET A 49 -6.36 -2.99 -0.84
C MET A 49 -7.16 -1.97 -1.65
N ARG A 50 -7.53 -0.82 -1.07
CA ARG A 50 -8.17 0.29 -1.79
C ARG A 50 -7.27 0.85 -2.89
N TYR A 51 -5.99 1.07 -2.58
CA TYR A 51 -5.00 1.52 -3.59
C TYR A 51 -4.77 0.48 -4.67
N ASN A 52 -4.62 -0.80 -4.30
CA ASN A 52 -4.45 -1.89 -5.26
C ASN A 52 -5.65 -2.02 -6.20
N PHE A 53 -6.87 -1.86 -5.68
CA PHE A 53 -8.08 -1.88 -6.49
C PHE A 53 -8.20 -0.68 -7.43
N ALA A 54 -7.83 0.52 -6.97
CA ALA A 54 -7.79 1.71 -7.82
C ALA A 54 -6.78 1.55 -8.97
N TYR A 55 -5.58 1.03 -8.66
CA TYR A 55 -4.56 0.71 -9.65
C TYR A 55 -5.05 -0.29 -10.69
N LEU A 56 -5.74 -1.35 -10.29
CA LEU A 56 -6.36 -2.31 -11.20
C LEU A 56 -7.33 -1.69 -12.20
N ARG A 57 -8.10 -0.68 -11.78
CA ARG A 57 -9.08 0.00 -12.65
C ARG A 57 -8.45 0.93 -13.66
N GLU A 58 -7.30 1.51 -13.31
CA GLU A 58 -6.62 2.55 -14.10
C GLU A 58 -5.30 2.07 -14.70
N PHE A 59 -5.05 0.75 -14.64
CA PHE A 59 -3.81 0.13 -15.09
C PHE A 59 -3.50 0.51 -16.54
N SER A 60 -2.31 1.07 -16.75
CA SER A 60 -1.83 1.48 -18.07
C SER A 60 -0.31 1.57 -18.09
N PHE A 61 0.29 1.31 -19.26
CA PHE A 61 1.74 1.35 -19.44
C PHE A 61 2.36 2.71 -19.05
N LEU A 62 1.70 3.83 -19.43
CA LEU A 62 2.15 5.17 -19.03
C LEU A 62 1.96 5.44 -17.53
N GLY A 63 0.92 4.86 -16.93
CA GLY A 63 0.69 4.90 -15.49
C GLY A 63 1.84 4.24 -14.72
N ASP A 64 2.32 3.10 -15.20
CA ASP A 64 3.44 2.38 -14.58
C ASP A 64 4.74 3.18 -14.64
N ILE A 65 5.04 3.81 -15.79
CA ILE A 65 6.20 4.71 -15.91
C ILE A 65 6.10 5.86 -14.88
N LYS A 66 4.91 6.44 -14.69
CA LYS A 66 4.69 7.47 -13.67
C LYS A 66 4.95 6.92 -12.26
N ILE A 67 4.47 5.72 -11.94
CA ILE A 67 4.69 5.07 -10.64
C ILE A 67 6.19 4.82 -10.40
N MET A 68 6.94 4.42 -11.43
CA MET A 68 8.39 4.27 -11.33
C MET A 68 9.07 5.59 -10.94
N PHE A 69 8.74 6.70 -11.61
CA PHE A 69 9.27 8.01 -11.24
C PHE A 69 8.86 8.43 -9.83
N GLN A 70 7.58 8.24 -9.46
CA GLN A 70 7.11 8.53 -8.11
C GLN A 70 7.88 7.76 -7.05
N THR A 71 8.22 6.49 -7.32
CA THR A 71 9.02 5.66 -6.43
C THR A 71 10.43 6.24 -6.26
N VAL A 72 11.08 6.63 -7.36
CA VAL A 72 12.42 7.26 -7.30
C VAL A 72 12.38 8.55 -6.49
N PHE A 73 11.39 9.42 -6.71
CA PHE A 73 11.25 10.65 -5.94
C PHE A 73 10.97 10.40 -4.46
N GLU A 74 10.16 9.40 -4.13
CA GLU A 74 9.82 9.08 -2.73
C GLU A 74 11.00 8.48 -1.95
N VAL A 75 11.90 7.77 -2.63
CA VAL A 75 13.13 7.21 -2.04
C VAL A 75 14.23 8.26 -1.89
N LEU A 76 14.30 9.23 -2.81
CA LEU A 76 15.27 10.32 -2.75
C LEU A 76 14.88 11.45 -1.78
N LYS A 77 13.64 11.45 -1.29
CA LYS A 77 13.10 12.40 -0.32
C LYS A 77 13.30 11.88 1.10
#